data_AF-A0A7S2LUR3-F1
#
_entry.id   AF-A0A7S2LUR3-F1
#
_cell.length_a   1.000
_cell.length_b   1.000
_cell.length_c   1.000
_cell.angle_alpha   90.00
_cell.angle_beta   90.00
_cell.angle_gamma   90.00
#
_symmetry.space_group_name_H-M   'P 1'
#
loop_
_entity.id
_entity.type
_entity.pdbx_description
1 polymer ?
#
loop_
_entity_poly.entity_id
_entity_poly.type
_entity_poly.pdbx_seq_one_letter_code
_entity_poly.pdbx_strand_id
1 'polypeptide(L)'
;AIGFSAPRPPLKACFGPETSGQCGWWKHAVRLRQDGPIDTDDDTLVILVTKDPLFWLKSMSKHYYEMQVTDKRAGLGGLFSELWHEGRRYPDAVSLWCATMESYLDEELFPSGRGVLLRYEDFLFRFWEVMVHLSAFLKPQTEKLKEPPNSCRQKRHGRQVRGRDEALQFYAWECNRHCDFKQWQLERARTISPQL
;
A
#
# COMPACT_ATOMS: atom_id res chain seq x y z
N ALA A 1 -13.17 7.21 -36.55
CA ALA A 1 -14.09 7.34 -35.41
C ALA A 1 -13.25 7.30 -34.14
N ILE A 2 -13.14 8.42 -33.44
CA ILE A 2 -12.43 8.49 -32.15
C ILE A 2 -13.36 7.84 -31.14
N GLY A 3 -12.97 6.67 -30.63
CA GLY A 3 -13.76 5.94 -29.64
C GLY A 3 -13.82 6.74 -28.36
N PHE A 4 -14.96 7.36 -28.08
CA PHE A 4 -15.24 7.91 -26.77
C PHE A 4 -15.24 6.76 -25.77
N SER A 5 -14.17 6.67 -24.96
CA SER A 5 -14.16 5.88 -23.74
C SER A 5 -15.35 6.35 -22.91
N ALA A 6 -16.29 5.45 -22.64
CA ALA A 6 -17.35 5.73 -21.68
C ALA A 6 -16.71 6.25 -20.38
N PRO A 7 -17.30 7.27 -19.73
CA PRO A 7 -16.81 7.74 -18.44
C PRO A 7 -16.77 6.54 -17.49
N ARG A 8 -15.60 6.25 -16.93
CA ARG A 8 -15.45 5.21 -15.92
C ARG A 8 -16.37 5.60 -14.76
N PRO A 9 -17.30 4.74 -14.32
CA PRO A 9 -18.07 5.05 -13.13
C PRO A 9 -17.07 5.28 -11.99
N PRO A 10 -17.27 6.30 -11.13
CA PRO A 10 -16.39 6.54 -10.02
C PRO A 10 -16.22 5.24 -9.22
N LEU A 11 -14.99 5.00 -8.74
CA LEU A 11 -14.78 4.03 -7.67
C LEU A 11 -15.61 4.52 -6.49
N LYS A 12 -16.86 4.07 -6.43
CA LYS A 12 -17.74 4.35 -5.31
C LYS A 12 -17.11 3.60 -4.15
N ALA A 13 -16.41 4.33 -3.30
CA ALA A 13 -15.94 3.80 -2.06
C ALA A 13 -17.17 3.41 -1.25
N CYS A 14 -17.48 2.12 -1.25
CA CYS A 14 -18.52 1.57 -0.40
C CYS A 14 -18.00 1.62 1.04
N PHE A 15 -18.41 2.67 1.75
CA PHE A 15 -18.41 2.70 3.20
C PHE A 15 -19.34 1.57 3.66
N GLY A 16 -18.75 0.44 4.08
CA GLY A 16 -19.50 -0.71 4.53
C GLY A 16 -20.34 -0.39 5.78
N PRO A 17 -21.61 -0.83 5.86
CA PRO A 17 -22.53 -0.45 6.93
C PRO A 17 -22.34 -1.21 8.26
N GLU A 18 -21.37 -2.12 8.38
CA GLU A 18 -21.31 -3.09 9.50
C GLU A 18 -20.04 -3.06 10.33
N THR A 19 -19.49 -1.87 10.54
CA THR A 19 -18.45 -1.70 11.53
C THR A 19 -18.70 -0.43 12.32
N SER A 20 -18.63 -0.56 13.63
CA SER A 20 -18.59 0.53 14.60
C SER A 20 -17.32 1.38 14.41
N GLY A 21 -17.23 2.11 13.30
CA GLY A 21 -16.08 2.92 12.91
C GLY A 21 -14.88 2.15 12.35
N GLN A 22 -15.08 1.01 11.66
CA GLN A 22 -14.00 0.38 10.87
C GLN A 22 -14.34 0.43 9.39
N CYS A 23 -13.99 1.53 8.72
CA CYS A 23 -14.00 1.49 7.26
C CYS A 23 -13.14 0.27 6.84
N GLY A 24 -13.74 -0.73 6.16
CA GLY A 24 -13.15 -2.06 5.90
C GLY A 24 -11.83 -2.08 5.12
N TRP A 25 -11.37 -0.90 4.73
CA TRP A 25 -10.19 -0.56 3.95
C TRP A 25 -9.00 -0.25 4.87
N TRP A 26 -9.29 0.16 6.12
CA TRP A 26 -8.29 0.52 7.10
C TRP A 26 -7.67 -0.76 7.64
N LYS A 27 -6.50 -1.12 7.11
CA LYS A 27 -5.69 -2.19 7.70
C LYS A 27 -5.36 -1.89 9.17
N HIS A 28 -5.13 -0.62 9.48
CA HIS A 28 -4.80 -0.15 10.82
C HIS A 28 -5.42 1.22 11.06
N ALA A 29 -6.15 1.38 12.16
CA ALA A 29 -6.59 2.68 12.66
C ALA A 29 -5.87 2.93 14.00
N VAL A 30 -5.20 4.07 14.12
CA VAL A 30 -4.52 4.49 15.34
C VAL A 30 -5.30 5.64 15.94
N ARG A 31 -5.85 5.44 17.14
CA ARG A 31 -6.53 6.50 17.88
C ARG A 31 -5.56 7.17 18.83
N LEU A 32 -5.43 8.49 18.70
CA LEU A 32 -4.56 9.29 19.57
C LEU A 32 -5.19 9.52 20.96
N ARG A 33 -6.51 9.37 21.08
CA ARG A 33 -7.26 9.49 22.35
C ARG A 33 -8.29 8.38 22.46
N GLN A 34 -8.67 8.01 23.69
CA GLN A 34 -9.72 7.01 23.96
C GLN A 34 -11.12 7.65 23.98
N ASP A 35 -11.37 8.58 23.07
CA ASP A 35 -12.58 9.41 23.09
C ASP A 35 -13.65 8.77 22.20
N GLY A 36 -14.42 7.80 22.75
CA GLY A 36 -15.67 7.33 22.14
C GLY A 36 -15.58 6.70 20.74
N PRO A 37 -16.71 6.47 20.05
CA PRO A 37 -16.75 6.06 18.65
C PRO A 37 -16.22 7.18 17.73
N ILE A 38 -15.63 6.81 16.58
CA ILE A 38 -15.26 7.77 15.54
C ILE A 38 -16.54 8.05 14.75
N ASP A 39 -17.11 9.24 14.94
CA ASP A 39 -18.35 9.63 14.28
C ASP A 39 -18.12 10.16 12.86
N THR A 40 -16.96 10.80 12.60
CA THR A 40 -16.55 11.30 11.27
C THR A 40 -15.05 11.08 11.02
N ASP A 41 -14.64 11.10 9.76
CA ASP A 41 -13.21 11.00 9.37
C ASP A 41 -12.52 12.36 9.19
N ASP A 42 -13.24 13.47 9.41
CA ASP A 42 -12.75 14.84 9.16
C ASP A 42 -11.45 15.16 9.91
N ASP A 43 -11.30 14.62 11.12
CA ASP A 43 -10.12 14.79 11.97
C ASP A 43 -9.06 13.68 11.79
N THR A 44 -9.22 12.83 10.77
CA THR A 44 -8.32 11.69 10.53
C THR A 44 -7.24 12.06 9.53
N LEU A 45 -5.98 11.86 9.92
CA LEU A 45 -4.85 11.85 9.00
C LEU A 45 -4.78 10.50 8.29
N VAL A 46 -4.87 10.52 6.96
CA VAL A 46 -4.72 9.33 6.11
C VAL A 46 -3.25 9.22 5.70
N ILE A 47 -2.57 8.16 6.13
CA ILE A 47 -1.20 7.87 5.67
C ILE A 47 -1.25 6.72 4.67
N LEU A 48 -1.09 7.04 3.39
CA LEU A 48 -0.98 6.04 2.34
C LEU A 48 0.46 5.54 2.25
N VAL A 49 0.70 4.32 2.74
CA VAL A 49 2.02 3.68 2.61
C VAL A 49 2.10 2.94 1.27
N THR A 50 2.89 3.46 0.35
CA THR A 50 3.12 2.85 -0.97
C THR A 50 4.44 2.12 -1.01
N LYS A 51 4.56 1.16 -1.92
CA LYS A 51 5.81 0.43 -2.16
C LYS A 51 6.12 0.52 -3.64
N ASP A 52 7.40 0.46 -4.00
CA ASP A 52 7.80 0.26 -5.39
C ASP A 52 6.97 -0.88 -6.03
N PRO A 53 6.35 -0.65 -7.20
CA PRO A 53 5.37 -1.57 -7.76
C PRO A 53 5.95 -2.95 -8.06
N LEU A 54 7.23 -3.05 -8.43
CA LEU A 54 7.87 -4.34 -8.69
C LEU A 54 8.11 -5.12 -7.39
N PHE A 55 8.52 -4.43 -6.33
CA PHE A 55 8.62 -5.04 -5.00
C PHE A 55 7.26 -5.34 -4.37
N TRP A 56 6.19 -4.63 -4.76
CA TRP A 56 4.81 -4.96 -4.42
C TRP A 56 4.38 -6.25 -5.12
N LEU A 57 4.51 -6.34 -6.46
CA LEU A 57 4.18 -7.54 -7.24
C LEU A 57 4.91 -8.78 -6.71
N LYS A 58 6.20 -8.67 -6.38
CA LYS A 58 6.98 -9.76 -5.76
C LYS A 58 6.45 -10.20 -4.38
N SER A 59 5.88 -9.27 -3.63
CA SER A 59 5.23 -9.59 -2.35
C SER A 59 3.92 -10.33 -2.61
N MET A 60 3.12 -9.82 -3.56
CA MET A 60 1.83 -10.40 -3.94
C MET A 60 1.98 -11.80 -4.55
N SER A 61 3.09 -12.09 -5.23
CA SER A 61 3.30 -13.41 -5.84
C SER A 61 3.59 -14.52 -4.83
N LYS A 62 3.96 -14.14 -3.60
CA LYS A 62 4.16 -15.06 -2.48
C LYS A 62 2.88 -15.20 -1.66
N HIS A 63 2.13 -14.11 -1.58
CA HIS A 63 0.87 -14.02 -0.84
C HIS A 63 -0.10 -13.19 -1.67
N TYR A 64 -1.06 -13.83 -2.34
CA TYR A 64 -2.06 -13.13 -3.13
C TYR A 64 -3.02 -12.27 -2.29
N TYR A 65 -2.94 -12.37 -0.95
CA TYR A 65 -3.83 -11.70 0.01
C TYR A 65 -5.31 -11.89 -0.40
N GLU A 66 -6.09 -10.82 -0.39
CA GLU A 66 -7.52 -10.75 -0.73
C GLU A 66 -7.79 -10.77 -2.25
N MET A 67 -6.79 -11.08 -3.08
CA MET A 67 -6.99 -11.24 -4.53
C MET A 67 -7.30 -12.68 -4.88
N GLN A 68 -8.30 -12.87 -5.75
CA GLN A 68 -8.57 -14.16 -6.36
C GLN A 68 -7.98 -14.16 -7.78
N VAL A 69 -6.92 -14.94 -7.98
CA VAL A 69 -6.26 -15.05 -9.27
C VAL A 69 -6.89 -16.21 -10.06
N THR A 70 -7.24 -15.95 -11.31
CA THR A 70 -7.88 -16.95 -12.18
C THR A 70 -6.88 -18.05 -12.57
N ASP A 71 -5.64 -17.67 -12.87
CA ASP A 71 -4.52 -18.60 -13.09
C ASP A 71 -3.71 -18.81 -11.81
N LYS A 72 -3.87 -19.97 -11.17
CA LYS A 72 -3.17 -20.34 -9.94
C LYS A 72 -1.71 -20.78 -10.16
N ARG A 73 -1.11 -20.52 -11.33
CA ARG A 73 0.34 -20.72 -11.53
C ARG A 73 1.13 -20.09 -10.39
N ALA A 74 2.10 -20.84 -9.89
CA ALA A 74 2.97 -20.37 -8.82
C ALA A 74 3.82 -19.17 -9.28
N GLY A 75 4.12 -18.27 -8.33
CA GLY A 75 5.02 -17.14 -8.56
C GLY A 75 4.37 -15.99 -9.33
N LEU A 76 5.20 -15.21 -10.02
CA LEU A 76 4.76 -13.95 -10.65
C LEU A 76 3.76 -14.14 -11.79
N GLY A 77 3.72 -15.32 -12.44
CA GLY A 77 2.90 -15.55 -13.62
C GLY A 77 1.41 -15.26 -13.43
N GLY A 78 0.83 -15.71 -12.32
CA GLY A 78 -0.60 -15.51 -12.03
C GLY A 78 -1.00 -14.04 -11.90
N LEU A 79 -0.10 -13.18 -11.41
CA LEU A 79 -0.37 -11.75 -11.25
C LEU A 79 -0.53 -10.99 -12.58
N PHE A 80 -0.07 -11.55 -13.69
CA PHE A 80 -0.22 -10.97 -15.02
C PHE A 80 -1.35 -11.65 -15.81
N SER A 81 -2.27 -12.30 -15.09
CA SER A 81 -3.52 -12.82 -15.60
C SER A 81 -4.70 -12.12 -14.90
N GLU A 82 -5.89 -12.34 -15.41
CA GLU A 82 -7.10 -11.76 -14.85
C GLU A 82 -7.25 -12.13 -13.36
N LEU A 83 -7.57 -11.13 -12.55
CA LEU A 83 -7.80 -11.30 -11.12
C LEU A 83 -9.06 -10.57 -10.66
N TRP A 84 -9.57 -10.99 -9.51
CA TRP A 84 -10.70 -10.39 -8.84
C TRP A 84 -10.28 -9.81 -7.51
N HIS A 85 -10.76 -8.60 -7.22
CA HIS A 85 -10.57 -7.92 -5.95
C HIS A 85 -11.82 -7.08 -5.66
N GLU A 86 -12.39 -7.26 -4.46
CA GLU A 86 -13.60 -6.55 -4.00
C GLU A 86 -14.78 -6.59 -5.00
N GLY A 87 -15.03 -7.77 -5.59
CA GLY A 87 -16.10 -7.96 -6.57
C GLY A 87 -15.84 -7.31 -7.93
N ARG A 88 -14.68 -6.68 -8.15
CA ARG A 88 -14.25 -6.10 -9.42
C ARG A 88 -13.22 -6.99 -10.10
N ARG A 89 -13.27 -6.99 -11.43
CA ARG A 89 -12.38 -7.77 -12.29
C ARG A 89 -11.32 -6.86 -12.88
N TYR A 90 -10.07 -7.29 -12.77
CA TYR A 90 -8.89 -6.56 -13.27
C TYR A 90 -8.15 -7.43 -14.27
N PRO A 91 -7.66 -6.87 -15.40
CA PRO A 91 -6.89 -7.62 -16.38
C PRO A 91 -5.62 -8.26 -15.80
N ASP A 92 -5.00 -7.58 -14.84
CA ASP A 92 -3.78 -8.01 -14.14
C ASP A 92 -3.58 -7.19 -12.86
N ALA A 93 -2.58 -7.59 -12.06
CA ALA A 93 -2.18 -6.91 -10.82
C ALA A 93 -1.60 -5.52 -11.08
N VAL A 94 -1.07 -5.26 -12.28
CA VAL A 94 -0.63 -3.91 -12.67
C VAL A 94 -1.83 -2.95 -12.75
N SER A 95 -2.91 -3.39 -13.39
CA SER A 95 -4.16 -2.64 -13.49
C SER A 95 -4.81 -2.41 -12.13
N LEU A 96 -4.78 -3.43 -11.27
CA LEU A 96 -5.24 -3.29 -9.89
C LEU A 96 -4.41 -2.24 -9.14
N TRP A 97 -3.08 -2.33 -9.19
CA TRP A 97 -2.20 -1.37 -8.53
C TRP A 97 -2.49 0.06 -8.98
N CYS A 98 -2.61 0.29 -10.29
CA CYS A 98 -2.95 1.62 -10.83
C CYS A 98 -4.30 2.10 -10.30
N ALA A 99 -5.34 1.27 -10.36
CA ALA A 99 -6.67 1.66 -9.88
C ALA A 99 -6.68 1.96 -8.37
N THR A 100 -5.96 1.18 -7.57
CA THR A 100 -5.80 1.44 -6.14
C THR A 100 -5.09 2.77 -5.91
N MET A 101 -3.98 3.03 -6.60
CA MET A 101 -3.24 4.29 -6.47
C MET A 101 -4.07 5.49 -6.91
N GLU A 102 -4.77 5.39 -8.05
CA GLU A 102 -5.70 6.43 -8.53
C GLU A 102 -6.77 6.74 -7.48
N SER A 103 -7.35 5.72 -6.81
CA SER A 103 -8.38 5.94 -5.80
C SER A 103 -7.88 6.66 -4.55
N TYR A 104 -6.62 6.45 -4.16
CA TYR A 104 -6.05 7.14 -3.00
C TYR A 104 -5.56 8.56 -3.31
N LEU A 105 -5.38 8.87 -4.60
CA LEU A 105 -5.04 10.20 -5.09
C LEU A 105 -6.29 11.00 -5.52
N ASP A 106 -7.47 10.43 -5.32
CA ASP A 106 -8.75 11.11 -5.59
C ASP A 106 -9.03 12.13 -4.47
N GLU A 107 -8.95 13.42 -4.78
CA GLU A 107 -9.17 14.53 -3.83
C GLU A 107 -10.60 14.56 -3.27
N GLU A 108 -11.58 13.94 -3.94
CA GLU A 108 -12.95 13.84 -3.39
C GLU A 108 -13.02 12.81 -2.25
N LEU A 109 -12.18 11.77 -2.30
CA LEU A 109 -12.11 10.71 -1.30
C LEU A 109 -11.08 11.01 -0.21
N PHE A 110 -9.90 11.49 -0.61
CA PHE A 110 -8.76 11.74 0.26
C PHE A 110 -8.18 13.12 -0.03
N PRO A 111 -8.74 14.19 0.57
CA PRO A 111 -8.24 15.54 0.36
C PRO A 111 -6.76 15.65 0.75
N SER A 112 -5.95 16.29 -0.09
CA SER A 112 -4.51 16.52 0.12
C SER A 112 -4.17 17.18 1.46
N GLY A 113 -5.07 17.98 2.02
CA GLY A 113 -4.91 18.57 3.36
C GLY A 113 -4.97 17.58 4.52
N ARG A 114 -5.42 16.34 4.29
CA ARG A 114 -5.57 15.26 5.26
C ARG A 114 -4.82 13.97 4.85
N GLY A 115 -4.07 14.01 3.75
CA GLY A 115 -3.37 12.87 3.19
C GLY A 115 -1.86 13.02 3.24
N VAL A 116 -1.16 11.96 3.66
CA VAL A 116 0.30 11.83 3.50
C VAL A 116 0.59 10.60 2.67
N LEU A 117 1.24 10.80 1.53
CA LEU A 117 1.81 9.73 0.76
C LEU A 117 3.20 9.39 1.30
N LEU A 118 3.35 8.19 1.85
CA LEU A 118 4.59 7.71 2.43
C LEU A 118 5.12 6.53 1.63
N ARG A 119 6.31 6.65 1.04
CA ARG A 119 7.00 5.51 0.48
C ARG A 119 7.52 4.61 1.58
N TYR A 120 7.25 3.32 1.44
CA TYR A 120 7.71 2.27 2.31
C TYR A 120 9.24 2.25 2.40
N GLU A 121 9.93 2.50 1.28
CA GLU A 121 11.38 2.58 1.24
C GLU A 121 11.93 3.77 2.05
N ASP A 122 11.29 4.95 1.99
CA ASP A 122 11.70 6.09 2.81
C ASP A 122 11.53 5.78 4.29
N PHE A 123 10.43 5.11 4.68
CA PHE A 123 10.24 4.70 6.06
C PHE A 123 11.32 3.70 6.52
N LEU A 124 11.72 2.75 5.67
CA LEU A 124 12.78 1.78 5.99
C LEU A 124 14.16 2.42 6.11
N PHE A 125 14.47 3.40 5.25
CA PHE A 125 15.84 3.87 5.05
C PHE A 125 16.11 5.22 5.70
N ARG A 126 15.11 6.11 5.69
CA ARG A 126 15.15 7.49 6.19
C ARG A 126 14.15 7.70 7.33
N PHE A 127 13.97 6.68 8.17
CA PHE A 127 12.99 6.66 9.26
C PHE A 127 12.91 7.98 10.04
N TRP A 128 14.04 8.50 10.54
CA TRP A 128 14.05 9.73 11.33
C TRP A 128 13.58 10.96 10.55
N GLU A 129 13.96 11.08 9.29
CA GLU A 129 13.51 12.18 8.42
C GLU A 129 12.00 12.07 8.16
N VAL A 130 11.51 10.86 7.89
CA VAL A 130 10.07 10.59 7.77
C VAL A 130 9.34 10.99 9.06
N MET A 131 9.85 10.61 10.24
CA MET A 131 9.23 10.98 11.51
C MET A 131 9.23 12.51 11.74
N VAL A 132 10.29 13.22 11.35
CA VAL A 132 10.33 14.69 11.39
C VAL A 132 9.24 15.27 10.48
N HIS A 133 9.09 14.79 9.25
CA HIS A 133 8.03 15.26 8.36
C HIS A 133 6.62 14.94 8.88
N LEU A 134 6.40 13.73 9.39
CA LEU A 134 5.12 13.34 9.98
C LEU A 134 4.75 14.16 11.23
N SER A 135 5.75 14.65 11.98
CA SER A 135 5.51 15.51 13.15
C SER A 135 4.90 16.87 12.81
N ALA A 136 4.94 17.30 11.54
CA ALA A 136 4.21 18.49 11.11
C ALA A 136 2.69 18.29 11.10
N PHE A 137 2.23 17.04 10.98
CA PHE A 137 0.81 16.67 10.93
C PHE A 137 0.33 16.07 12.26
N LEU A 138 1.23 15.42 12.99
CA LEU A 138 0.95 14.75 14.25
C LEU A 138 1.44 15.58 15.42
N LYS A 139 0.54 15.98 16.31
CA LYS A 139 0.93 16.62 17.57
C LYS A 139 1.86 15.67 18.34
N PRO A 140 3.00 16.15 18.88
CA PRO A 140 3.88 15.32 19.69
C PRO A 140 3.09 14.72 20.86
N GLN A 141 2.99 13.39 20.91
CA GLN A 141 2.52 12.71 22.10
C GLN A 141 3.70 12.54 23.04
N THR A 142 3.65 13.26 24.17
CA THR A 142 4.64 13.17 25.24
C THR A 142 4.38 11.99 26.17
N GLU A 143 3.32 11.23 25.92
CA GLU A 143 3.02 10.02 26.67
C GLU A 143 4.16 9.02 26.52
N LYS A 144 4.61 8.51 27.66
CA LYS A 144 5.69 7.53 27.73
C LYS A 144 5.23 6.28 26.97
N LEU A 145 5.90 5.96 25.85
CA LEU A 145 5.62 4.75 25.10
C LEU A 145 5.61 3.55 26.06
N LYS A 146 4.55 2.74 25.97
CA LYS A 146 4.39 1.54 26.80
C LYS A 146 5.61 0.61 26.68
N GLU A 147 6.23 0.58 25.50
CA GLU A 147 7.50 -0.07 25.26
C GLU A 147 8.35 0.75 24.27
N PRO A 148 9.69 0.76 24.38
CA PRO A 148 10.53 1.41 23.39
C PRO A 148 10.37 0.74 22.01
N PRO A 149 10.52 1.46 20.88
CA PRO A 149 10.35 0.89 19.52
C PRO A 149 11.22 -0.34 19.22
N ASN A 150 12.29 -0.52 19.99
CA ASN A 150 13.24 -1.62 19.88
C ASN A 150 12.99 -2.73 20.93
N SER A 151 11.88 -2.70 21.67
CA SER A 151 11.53 -3.77 22.61
C SER A 151 11.30 -5.06 21.83
N CYS A 152 12.16 -6.03 22.09
CA CYS A 152 12.29 -7.23 21.28
C CYS A 152 11.08 -8.16 21.42
N ARG A 153 10.06 -7.99 20.60
CA ARG A 153 9.18 -9.08 20.12
C ARG A 153 8.84 -8.88 18.66
N GLN A 154 9.86 -8.85 17.81
CA GLN A 154 9.63 -9.20 16.41
C GLN A 154 9.05 -10.61 16.39
N LYS A 155 7.87 -10.80 15.78
CA LYS A 155 7.39 -12.13 15.41
C LYS A 155 8.54 -12.79 14.66
N ARG A 156 9.18 -13.79 15.27
CA ARG A 156 10.15 -14.63 14.58
C ARG A 156 9.35 -15.39 13.52
N HIS A 157 9.17 -14.78 12.35
CA HIS A 157 8.94 -15.55 11.14
C HIS A 157 10.13 -16.52 11.08
N GLY A 158 9.90 -17.83 10.98
CA GLY A 158 10.92 -18.88 11.20
C GLY A 158 12.14 -18.87 10.26
N ARG A 159 12.37 -17.77 9.53
CA ARG A 159 13.57 -17.48 8.74
C ARG A 159 14.32 -16.28 9.33
N GLN A 160 15.64 -16.26 9.18
CA GLN A 160 16.43 -15.03 9.37
C GLN A 160 15.77 -13.89 8.59
N VAL A 161 15.28 -12.89 9.31
CA VAL A 161 14.81 -11.63 8.74
C VAL A 161 16.06 -10.81 8.46
N ARG A 162 16.14 -10.18 7.28
CA ARG A 162 17.27 -9.33 6.92
C ARG A 162 17.45 -8.20 7.93
N GLY A 163 18.69 -7.92 8.29
CA GLY A 163 19.03 -6.71 9.03
C GLY A 163 18.73 -5.44 8.21
N ARG A 164 18.77 -4.27 8.85
CA ARG A 164 18.53 -2.99 8.17
C ARG A 164 19.47 -2.77 6.99
N ASP A 165 20.77 -3.03 7.17
CA ASP A 165 21.79 -2.82 6.13
C ASP A 165 21.64 -3.79 4.96
N GLU A 166 21.29 -5.04 5.24
CA GLU A 166 20.98 -6.03 4.20
C GLU A 166 19.72 -5.68 3.44
N ALA A 167 18.69 -5.15 4.12
CA ALA A 167 17.48 -4.65 3.47
C ALA A 167 17.82 -3.45 2.58
N LEU A 168 18.62 -2.50 3.07
CA LEU A 168 19.12 -1.36 2.30
C LEU A 168 19.80 -1.82 0.99
N GLN A 169 20.76 -2.73 1.08
CA GLN A 169 21.43 -3.29 -0.09
C GLN A 169 20.46 -4.01 -1.03
N PHE A 170 19.54 -4.80 -0.46
CA PHE A 170 18.57 -5.55 -1.25
C PHE A 170 17.68 -4.64 -2.10
N TYR A 171 17.13 -3.58 -1.51
CA TYR A 171 16.22 -2.64 -2.20
C TYR A 171 16.96 -1.65 -3.11
N ALA A 172 18.23 -1.32 -2.82
CA ALA A 172 19.04 -0.42 -3.64
C ALA A 172 19.52 -1.07 -4.96
N TRP A 173 19.66 -2.39 -5.00
CA TRP A 173 20.15 -3.09 -6.20
C TRP A 173 19.05 -3.34 -7.22
N GLU A 174 19.21 -2.76 -8.41
CA GLU A 174 18.27 -2.90 -9.53
C GLU A 174 18.08 -4.37 -9.97
N CYS A 175 19.12 -5.19 -9.87
CA CYS A 175 19.02 -6.61 -10.17
C CYS A 175 17.98 -7.33 -9.28
N ASN A 176 17.88 -6.96 -7.99
CA ASN A 176 16.90 -7.50 -7.07
C ASN A 176 15.48 -6.97 -7.35
N ARG A 177 15.37 -5.82 -8.02
CA ARG A 177 14.08 -5.28 -8.47
C ARG A 177 13.56 -6.07 -9.66
N HIS A 178 14.42 -6.42 -10.61
CA HIS A 178 14.04 -7.09 -11.86
C HIS A 178 14.16 -8.61 -11.85
N CYS A 179 14.85 -9.21 -10.87
CA CYS A 179 14.96 -10.67 -10.77
C CYS A 179 13.58 -11.32 -10.75
N ASP A 180 13.47 -12.55 -11.23
CA ASP A 180 12.23 -13.34 -11.29
C ASP A 180 11.19 -12.88 -12.32
N PHE A 181 11.26 -11.63 -12.83
CA PHE A 181 10.37 -11.17 -13.88
C PHE A 181 10.84 -11.63 -15.26
N LYS A 182 9.88 -12.05 -16.09
CA LYS A 182 10.09 -12.20 -17.53
C LYS A 182 10.11 -10.82 -18.19
N GLN A 183 10.81 -10.69 -19.32
CA GLN A 183 10.91 -9.43 -20.06
C GLN A 183 9.55 -8.77 -20.34
N TRP A 184 8.58 -9.53 -20.85
CA TRP A 184 7.24 -9.00 -21.12
C TRP A 184 6.48 -8.53 -19.87
N GLN A 185 6.78 -9.13 -18.70
CA GLN A 185 6.19 -8.68 -17.43
C GLN A 185 6.79 -7.35 -16.99
N LEU A 186 8.09 -7.14 -17.22
CA LEU A 186 8.74 -5.85 -16.99
C LEU A 186 8.20 -4.79 -17.95
N GLU A 187 8.01 -5.13 -19.22
CA GLU A 187 7.38 -4.23 -20.20
C GLU A 187 5.96 -3.85 -19.80
N ARG A 188 5.17 -4.82 -19.32
CA ARG A 188 3.85 -4.53 -18.76
C ARG A 188 3.92 -3.67 -17.51
N ALA A 189 4.84 -3.93 -16.60
CA ALA A 189 5.00 -3.12 -15.39
C ALA A 189 5.52 -1.70 -15.69
N ARG A 190 6.29 -1.50 -16.76
CA ARG A 190 6.71 -0.17 -17.22
C ARG A 190 5.55 0.70 -17.70
N THR A 191 4.38 0.13 -17.99
CA THR A 191 3.18 0.94 -18.26
C THR A 191 2.63 1.62 -17.00
N ILE A 192 3.14 1.25 -15.82
CA ILE A 192 3.02 2.06 -14.61
C ILE A 192 3.88 3.30 -14.87
N SER A 193 3.32 4.27 -15.59
CA SER A 193 4.00 5.53 -15.90
C SER A 193 4.37 6.21 -14.59
N PRO A 194 5.63 6.67 -14.42
CA PRO A 194 6.07 7.24 -13.17
C PRO A 194 5.50 8.66 -13.05
N GLN A 195 4.56 8.86 -12.14
CA GLN A 195 4.53 10.09 -11.35
C GLN A 195 4.26 9.71 -9.90
N LEU A 196 5.21 8.98 -9.32
CA LEU A 196 5.57 9.03 -7.90
C LEU A 196 7.08 8.84 -7.75
#